data_AF-A0A8B9EUH8-F1
#
_entry.id   AF-A0A8B9EUH8-F1
#
_cell.length_a   1.000
_cell.length_b   1.000
_cell.length_c   1.000
_cell.angle_alpha   90.00
_cell.angle_beta   90.00
_cell.angle_gamma   90.00
#
_symmetry.space_group_name_H-M   'P 1'
#
loop_
_entity.id
_entity.type
_entity.pdbx_description
1 polymer ?
#
loop_
_entity_poly.entity_id
_entity_poly.type
_entity_poly.pdbx_seq_one_letter_code
_entity_poly.pdbx_strand_id
1 'polypeptide(L)'
;MMTMKNNSDNLKICIAPRLKEKREAFPESRLRDPQRQGEAKGGLGARAGAAAVAPRCRRCSQRTCGGRAEPSGRPGRAQRGAEQRGHGQRSGRPPGHHAGTAAPRSFLRGAARRELLPHAGGGARLRGKEVNILWAAHQVHHSSEDYNLFTALRQSVLQKYTSWMFNLPMALFIPPSVFAVHLQFNLLYQFWIHTEVVTNIGPLEWILNTPSHHRVHHGRNPYCIDKNYGGTLIIWDRIFGTFEAEDAKVVYGLTHPVNSFEPILLQLRPLAHIWNTFWATPGFCNKLSVLFKGPGWGPGKPRLGLPEEIPVITGKEVPFNPRVPAYLNCYAVVHFAVIMELYIDLLATVTVLSQGTILLRIFFIILSLTSFGFLMENRPKAGILEIIRCSVFLGVYKLGYLRNQLSLLDCAYEVLFSLCAAFWGIQVMKRITSSKDKHP
;
A
#
# COMPACT_ATOMS: atom_id res chain seq x y z
N MET A 1 24.50 23.32 -40.52
CA MET A 1 25.29 22.37 -41.33
C MET A 1 25.99 21.41 -40.37
N MET A 2 25.83 20.11 -40.59
CA MET A 2 26.43 18.95 -39.89
C MET A 2 25.98 18.58 -38.46
N THR A 3 25.12 17.55 -38.47
CA THR A 3 24.79 16.52 -37.47
C THR A 3 25.98 15.68 -36.99
N MET A 4 25.94 15.21 -35.73
CA MET A 4 26.32 13.86 -35.21
C MET A 4 26.11 13.87 -33.68
N LYS A 5 25.79 12.81 -32.93
CA LYS A 5 25.13 11.51 -33.11
C LYS A 5 24.89 11.04 -31.66
N ASN A 6 23.68 10.59 -31.33
CA ASN A 6 23.37 9.98 -30.03
C ASN A 6 24.15 8.66 -29.88
N ASN A 7 24.78 8.43 -28.73
CA ASN A 7 25.03 7.08 -28.24
C ASN A 7 24.94 7.05 -26.71
N SER A 8 23.84 6.49 -26.21
CA SER A 8 23.57 6.25 -24.80
C SER A 8 23.85 4.79 -24.51
N ASP A 9 25.03 4.49 -23.95
CA ASP A 9 25.36 3.16 -23.45
C ASP A 9 25.24 3.10 -21.92
N ASN A 10 24.58 2.02 -21.51
CA ASN A 10 24.16 1.64 -20.17
C ASN A 10 25.28 1.68 -19.11
N LEU A 11 25.06 2.40 -18.01
CA LEU A 11 25.74 2.15 -16.74
C LEU A 11 24.81 1.35 -15.82
N LYS A 12 24.79 0.02 -15.97
CA LYS A 12 24.25 -0.89 -14.97
C LYS A 12 25.36 -1.18 -13.95
N ILE A 13 25.31 -0.52 -12.79
CA ILE A 13 26.15 -0.90 -11.66
C ILE A 13 25.47 -2.10 -10.98
N CYS A 14 25.95 -3.30 -11.29
CA CYS A 14 25.62 -4.51 -10.55
C CYS A 14 26.46 -4.54 -9.25
N ILE A 15 25.83 -4.29 -8.10
CA ILE A 15 26.42 -4.63 -6.80
C ILE A 15 25.91 -6.03 -6.43
N ALA A 16 26.78 -7.03 -6.59
CA ALA A 16 26.52 -8.39 -6.12
C ALA A 16 26.68 -8.46 -4.59
N PRO A 17 25.80 -9.18 -3.86
CA PRO A 17 26.01 -9.45 -2.45
C PRO A 17 27.08 -10.53 -2.25
N ARG A 18 27.98 -10.28 -1.29
CA ARG A 18 29.09 -11.17 -0.90
C ARG A 18 28.52 -12.42 -0.21
N LEU A 19 28.31 -13.49 -0.98
CA LEU A 19 28.02 -14.82 -0.43
C LEU A 19 29.29 -15.42 0.18
N LYS A 20 29.23 -15.80 1.47
CA LYS A 20 30.21 -16.69 2.10
C LYS A 20 29.89 -18.12 1.65
N GLU A 21 30.66 -18.67 0.72
CA GLU A 21 30.65 -20.11 0.44
C GLU A 21 31.83 -20.81 1.11
N LYS A 22 31.51 -21.92 1.79
CA LYS A 22 32.44 -22.91 2.29
C LYS A 22 33.04 -23.67 1.11
N ARG A 23 34.35 -23.90 1.19
CA ARG A 23 35.14 -24.76 0.30
C ARG A 23 34.66 -26.20 0.35
N GLU A 24 34.39 -26.80 -0.80
CA GLU A 24 34.69 -28.20 -1.13
C GLU A 24 35.12 -28.26 -2.62
N ALA A 25 35.96 -29.24 -2.96
CA ALA A 25 36.98 -29.12 -3.99
C ALA A 25 36.79 -30.09 -5.18
N PHE A 26 37.14 -29.59 -6.38
CA PHE A 26 37.59 -30.28 -7.63
C PHE A 26 36.65 -31.21 -8.44
N PRO A 27 36.90 -31.46 -9.76
CA PRO A 27 37.71 -30.71 -10.74
C PRO A 27 36.99 -30.41 -12.09
N GLU A 28 37.66 -29.55 -12.87
CA GLU A 28 37.36 -29.09 -14.23
C GLU A 28 37.32 -30.18 -15.32
N SER A 29 36.46 -29.99 -16.33
CA SER A 29 36.76 -30.24 -17.74
C SER A 29 35.82 -29.39 -18.61
N ARG A 30 36.32 -28.29 -19.22
CA ARG A 30 36.86 -28.20 -20.59
C ARG A 30 35.81 -28.51 -21.67
N LEU A 31 35.32 -27.47 -22.37
CA LEU A 31 35.35 -27.30 -23.85
C LEU A 31 34.24 -26.37 -24.40
N ARG A 32 34.70 -25.23 -24.96
CA ARG A 32 34.35 -24.58 -26.25
C ARG A 32 32.87 -24.32 -26.63
N ASP A 33 32.57 -23.02 -26.71
CA ASP A 33 31.71 -22.37 -27.73
C ASP A 33 32.35 -22.54 -29.14
N PRO A 34 31.61 -22.50 -30.27
CA PRO A 34 31.18 -21.21 -30.82
C PRO A 34 29.79 -21.19 -31.49
N GLN A 35 29.08 -20.08 -31.25
CA GLN A 35 28.36 -19.23 -32.22
C GLN A 35 27.92 -19.84 -33.57
N ARG A 36 26.63 -19.68 -33.89
CA ARG A 36 26.22 -19.22 -35.22
C ARG A 36 24.96 -18.35 -35.16
N GLN A 37 25.13 -17.12 -35.63
CA GLN A 37 24.07 -16.18 -36.03
C GLN A 37 23.41 -16.66 -37.33
N GLY A 38 22.14 -16.29 -37.54
CA GLY A 38 21.40 -16.45 -38.78
C GLY A 38 20.03 -15.79 -38.71
N GLU A 39 19.97 -14.53 -39.13
CA GLU A 39 18.72 -13.81 -39.42
C GLU A 39 18.07 -14.33 -40.72
N ALA A 40 16.73 -14.32 -40.80
CA ALA A 40 15.93 -13.57 -41.81
C ALA A 40 14.56 -14.19 -42.14
N LYS A 41 13.51 -13.37 -41.88
CA LYS A 41 12.32 -13.05 -42.71
C LYS A 41 11.46 -14.15 -43.37
N GLY A 42 10.16 -14.12 -42.99
CA GLY A 42 9.05 -13.81 -43.91
C GLY A 42 8.12 -14.97 -44.36
N GLY A 43 6.80 -14.74 -44.31
CA GLY A 43 5.82 -15.45 -45.17
C GLY A 43 4.54 -15.97 -44.50
N LEU A 44 3.38 -15.53 -45.01
CA LEU A 44 1.99 -15.82 -44.60
C LEU A 44 1.54 -17.29 -44.80
N GLY A 45 0.48 -17.72 -44.09
CA GLY A 45 -0.47 -18.71 -44.64
C GLY A 45 -1.27 -19.59 -43.66
N ALA A 46 -2.53 -19.19 -43.40
CA ALA A 46 -3.75 -19.99 -43.20
C ALA A 46 -3.86 -21.25 -42.28
N ARG A 47 -4.80 -21.14 -41.33
CA ARG A 47 -5.81 -22.12 -40.81
C ARG A 47 -5.55 -23.63 -40.90
N ALA A 48 -5.62 -24.30 -39.74
CA ALA A 48 -6.62 -25.34 -39.43
C ALA A 48 -6.42 -25.85 -37.99
N GLY A 49 -7.51 -26.21 -37.31
CA GLY A 49 -7.50 -26.68 -35.94
C GLY A 49 -7.01 -28.11 -35.77
N ALA A 50 -6.49 -28.40 -34.58
CA ALA A 50 -6.48 -29.74 -34.01
C ALA A 50 -6.41 -29.62 -32.49
N ALA A 51 -7.45 -30.11 -31.83
CA ALA A 51 -7.43 -30.44 -30.43
C ALA A 51 -6.59 -31.71 -30.25
N ALA A 52 -5.59 -31.70 -29.35
CA ALA A 52 -5.11 -32.89 -28.66
C ALA A 52 -4.19 -32.50 -27.49
N VAL A 53 -4.62 -32.79 -26.26
CA VAL A 53 -4.10 -33.85 -25.39
C VAL A 53 -2.92 -33.41 -24.52
N ALA A 54 -3.21 -33.21 -23.24
CA ALA A 54 -2.25 -33.09 -22.16
C ALA A 54 -1.56 -34.44 -21.88
N PRO A 55 -0.25 -34.47 -21.57
CA PRO A 55 0.40 -35.71 -21.15
C PRO A 55 0.03 -36.06 -19.71
N ARG A 56 -0.58 -37.25 -19.55
CA ARG A 56 -0.79 -37.90 -18.26
C ARG A 56 0.53 -38.37 -17.66
N CYS A 57 0.70 -38.05 -16.39
CA CYS A 57 1.65 -38.65 -15.46
C CYS A 57 1.38 -40.16 -15.30
N ARG A 58 2.42 -41.00 -15.39
CA ARG A 58 2.41 -42.42 -14.99
C ARG A 58 3.39 -42.61 -13.83
N ARG A 59 2.87 -42.88 -12.62
CA ARG A 59 3.33 -44.01 -11.79
C ARG A 59 2.30 -44.34 -10.71
N CYS A 60 1.79 -45.56 -10.80
CA CYS A 60 1.01 -46.26 -9.79
C CYS A 60 1.87 -46.65 -8.59
N SER A 61 1.24 -46.68 -7.40
CA SER A 61 1.08 -47.94 -6.67
C SER A 61 -0.01 -47.82 -5.59
N GLN A 62 -1.12 -48.56 -5.79
CA GLN A 62 -1.80 -49.47 -4.83
C GLN A 62 -2.12 -48.90 -3.41
N ARG A 63 -3.33 -48.95 -2.86
CA ARG A 63 -4.35 -50.03 -2.79
C ARG A 63 -5.65 -49.51 -2.12
N THR A 64 -6.80 -50.01 -2.60
CA THR A 64 -8.08 -50.38 -1.91
C THR A 64 -8.82 -49.32 -1.06
N CYS A 65 -10.03 -48.85 -1.40
CA CYS A 65 -11.37 -49.46 -1.60
C CYS A 65 -12.28 -49.41 -0.36
N GLY A 66 -13.49 -48.87 -0.54
CA GLY A 66 -14.66 -48.92 0.35
C GLY A 66 -15.10 -47.52 0.81
N GLY A 67 -16.25 -46.94 0.49
CA GLY A 67 -17.49 -47.47 -0.06
C GLY A 67 -18.68 -47.12 0.87
N ARG A 68 -19.43 -46.07 0.48
CA ARG A 68 -20.84 -45.74 0.81
C ARG A 68 -21.24 -45.11 2.16
N ALA A 69 -21.97 -44.00 1.98
CA ALA A 69 -23.30 -43.67 2.52
C ALA A 69 -23.43 -43.16 3.98
N GLU A 70 -23.72 -41.86 4.07
CA GLU A 70 -24.67 -41.23 5.02
C GLU A 70 -26.08 -41.89 4.93
N PRO A 71 -27.01 -41.74 5.90
CA PRO A 71 -27.25 -40.51 6.68
C PRO A 71 -27.76 -40.63 8.14
N SER A 72 -27.81 -39.45 8.78
CA SER A 72 -28.81 -38.97 9.77
C SER A 72 -28.96 -39.64 11.14
N GLY A 73 -28.93 -38.80 12.20
CA GLY A 73 -29.56 -39.13 13.49
C GLY A 73 -28.80 -38.63 14.73
N ARG A 74 -29.13 -37.42 15.22
CA ARG A 74 -29.09 -37.05 16.65
C ARG A 74 -30.51 -37.27 17.23
N PRO A 75 -30.77 -37.17 18.56
CA PRO A 75 -29.88 -36.92 19.70
C PRO A 75 -30.10 -37.86 20.91
N GLY A 76 -29.18 -37.85 21.89
CA GLY A 76 -29.37 -38.51 23.19
C GLY A 76 -28.55 -37.83 24.27
N ARG A 77 -29.23 -37.40 25.33
CA ARG A 77 -28.80 -36.52 26.43
C ARG A 77 -28.38 -37.37 27.65
N ALA A 78 -27.71 -36.70 28.58
CA ALA A 78 -27.57 -37.02 30.02
C ALA A 78 -26.49 -38.06 30.39
N GLN A 79 -25.81 -38.02 31.53
CA GLN A 79 -25.49 -37.05 32.60
C GLN A 79 -24.78 -37.91 33.68
N ARG A 80 -24.00 -37.26 34.57
CA ARG A 80 -23.43 -37.80 35.83
C ARG A 80 -22.18 -38.68 35.65
N GLY A 81 -21.15 -38.59 36.47
CA GLY A 81 -20.95 -37.80 37.69
C GLY A 81 -19.88 -38.47 38.55
N ALA A 82 -19.28 -37.63 39.41
CA ALA A 82 -18.63 -37.95 40.69
C ALA A 82 -17.27 -38.69 40.65
N GLU A 83 -16.17 -38.09 41.17
CA GLU A 83 -15.73 -38.04 42.59
C GLU A 83 -14.93 -39.34 42.92
N GLN A 84 -13.77 -39.42 43.60
CA GLN A 84 -13.19 -38.81 44.81
C GLN A 84 -11.66 -39.13 44.83
N ARG A 85 -10.78 -38.20 45.22
CA ARG A 85 -10.06 -38.01 46.53
C ARG A 85 -8.86 -38.92 46.83
N GLY A 86 -7.85 -38.26 47.42
CA GLY A 86 -6.92 -38.78 48.45
C GLY A 86 -5.51 -39.08 47.95
N HIS A 87 -4.40 -38.84 48.67
CA HIS A 87 -4.02 -38.09 49.88
C HIS A 87 -2.50 -38.32 50.08
N GLY A 88 -1.77 -37.43 50.77
CA GLY A 88 -0.47 -37.71 51.44
C GLY A 88 0.76 -37.01 50.83
N GLN A 89 1.20 -35.84 51.32
CA GLN A 89 2.17 -35.61 52.43
C GLN A 89 3.56 -36.26 52.19
N ARG A 90 4.61 -35.52 51.81
CA ARG A 90 5.54 -34.63 52.57
C ARG A 90 6.46 -35.33 53.59
N SER A 91 7.76 -35.05 53.41
CA SER A 91 8.93 -35.01 54.32
C SER A 91 10.06 -35.90 53.79
N GLY A 92 11.36 -35.58 53.84
CA GLY A 92 12.12 -34.46 54.38
C GLY A 92 13.55 -34.49 53.82
N ARG A 93 14.29 -33.38 53.96
CA ARG A 93 15.76 -33.23 53.76
C ARG A 93 16.46 -33.39 55.12
N PRO A 94 17.78 -33.72 55.21
CA PRO A 94 18.85 -32.69 55.21
C PRO A 94 20.21 -33.23 54.66
N PRO A 95 21.42 -32.66 54.96
CA PRO A 95 22.19 -31.89 53.96
C PRO A 95 23.69 -32.30 53.76
N GLY A 96 24.32 -31.72 52.73
CA GLY A 96 25.75 -31.31 52.72
C GLY A 96 26.81 -32.28 52.20
N HIS A 97 27.44 -31.97 51.05
CA HIS A 97 28.86 -31.58 50.92
C HIS A 97 29.34 -31.45 49.46
N HIS A 98 30.50 -30.79 49.34
CA HIS A 98 31.13 -30.16 48.17
C HIS A 98 31.44 -31.06 46.96
N ALA A 99 31.43 -30.40 45.78
CA ALA A 99 32.58 -30.22 44.88
C ALA A 99 32.27 -30.49 43.40
N GLY A 100 32.58 -29.48 42.57
CA GLY A 100 33.31 -29.69 41.32
C GLY A 100 32.53 -30.13 40.07
N THR A 101 32.83 -29.40 38.99
CA THR A 101 32.85 -29.82 37.58
C THR A 101 31.63 -29.56 36.69
N ALA A 102 31.87 -28.60 35.78
CA ALA A 102 31.51 -28.58 34.37
C ALA A 102 30.04 -28.86 33.96
N ALA A 103 29.33 -27.77 33.63
CA ALA A 103 28.07 -27.81 32.91
C ALA A 103 28.27 -28.24 31.44
N PRO A 104 27.53 -29.25 30.92
CA PRO A 104 27.41 -29.46 29.49
C PRO A 104 26.32 -28.53 28.94
N ARG A 105 26.70 -27.66 27.99
CA ARG A 105 25.76 -26.91 27.14
C ARG A 105 25.06 -27.86 26.19
N SER A 106 23.94 -28.44 26.61
CA SER A 106 23.01 -29.12 25.70
C SER A 106 21.65 -29.31 26.36
N PHE A 107 20.83 -28.28 26.38
CA PHE A 107 19.35 -28.37 26.34
C PHE A 107 18.82 -26.94 26.39
N LEU A 108 18.14 -26.51 25.32
CA LEU A 108 17.13 -25.44 25.24
C LEU A 108 16.97 -25.04 23.75
N ARG A 109 16.60 -26.02 22.92
CA ARG A 109 15.84 -25.80 21.70
C ARG A 109 14.71 -26.81 21.71
N GLY A 110 13.49 -26.30 21.82
CA GLY A 110 12.27 -27.08 21.72
C GLY A 110 11.45 -27.10 23.00
N ALA A 111 10.16 -26.78 22.84
CA ALA A 111 9.07 -26.88 23.82
C ALA A 111 8.76 -25.63 24.66
N ALA A 112 8.10 -24.65 24.04
CA ALA A 112 7.03 -23.90 24.69
C ALA A 112 6.08 -23.33 23.62
N ARG A 113 5.24 -24.21 23.06
CA ARG A 113 4.01 -23.81 22.38
C ARG A 113 2.87 -24.42 23.18
N ARG A 114 2.20 -23.61 24.01
CA ARG A 114 0.74 -23.60 24.19
C ARG A 114 0.32 -22.70 25.36
N GLU A 115 -0.65 -21.86 25.00
CA GLU A 115 -1.82 -21.49 25.79
C GLU A 115 -1.70 -20.47 26.93
N LEU A 116 -2.67 -19.55 26.88
CA LEU A 116 -3.21 -18.72 27.96
C LEU A 116 -2.40 -17.47 28.35
N LEU A 117 -2.65 -16.38 27.63
CA LEU A 117 -3.02 -15.13 28.32
C LEU A 117 -4.26 -14.52 27.64
N PRO A 118 -5.43 -14.52 28.31
CA PRO A 118 -6.60 -13.81 27.85
C PRO A 118 -6.40 -12.30 28.05
N HIS A 119 -7.10 -11.53 27.21
CA HIS A 119 -7.24 -10.08 27.30
C HIS A 119 -7.35 -9.56 28.74
N ALA A 120 -6.38 -8.73 29.15
CA ALA A 120 -6.55 -7.78 30.25
C ALA A 120 -5.76 -6.51 29.91
N GLY A 121 -6.48 -5.47 29.50
CA GLY A 121 -5.90 -4.19 29.08
C GLY A 121 -6.93 -3.34 28.36
N GLY A 122 -8.07 -3.08 29.01
CA GLY A 122 -9.10 -2.14 28.58
C GLY A 122 -8.62 -0.69 28.71
N GLY A 123 -7.62 -0.32 27.92
CA GLY A 123 -7.36 1.07 27.55
C GLY A 123 -7.87 1.27 26.13
N ALA A 124 -8.64 2.32 25.88
CA ALA A 124 -9.12 2.66 24.54
C ALA A 124 -7.93 2.85 23.59
N ARG A 125 -7.53 1.79 22.87
CA ARG A 125 -6.53 1.87 21.79
C ARG A 125 -7.21 2.40 20.55
N LEU A 126 -7.40 3.71 20.51
CA LEU A 126 -7.71 4.44 19.29
C LEU A 126 -6.46 4.47 18.41
N ARG A 127 -6.15 3.35 17.75
CA ARG A 127 -5.04 3.25 16.80
C ARG A 127 -5.58 3.31 15.39
N GLY A 128 -4.90 4.06 14.52
CA GLY A 128 -5.38 4.40 13.18
C GLY A 128 -5.82 3.20 12.34
N LYS A 129 -5.12 2.06 12.41
CA LYS A 129 -5.45 0.85 11.64
C LYS A 129 -6.49 -0.08 12.30
N GLU A 130 -6.71 0.07 13.60
CA GLU A 130 -7.59 -0.81 14.41
C GLU A 130 -9.03 -0.30 14.53
N VAL A 131 -9.29 0.89 14.01
CA VAL A 131 -10.58 1.57 13.98
C VAL A 131 -10.86 1.91 12.52
N ASN A 132 -11.86 1.28 11.92
CA ASN A 132 -12.10 1.34 10.48
C ASN A 132 -12.21 2.77 9.93
N ILE A 133 -12.89 3.68 10.64
CA ILE A 133 -13.02 5.08 10.21
C ILE A 133 -11.68 5.84 10.27
N LEU A 134 -10.85 5.57 11.28
CA LEU A 134 -9.51 6.17 11.36
C LEU A 134 -8.58 5.56 10.31
N TRP A 135 -8.81 4.30 9.95
CA TRP A 135 -8.09 3.65 8.86
C TRP A 135 -8.49 4.24 7.51
N ALA A 136 -9.78 4.53 7.29
CA ALA A 136 -10.22 5.28 6.11
C ALA A 136 -9.53 6.66 6.01
N ALA A 137 -9.30 7.32 7.14
CA ALA A 137 -8.58 8.59 7.19
C ALA A 137 -7.05 8.48 7.02
N HIS A 138 -6.48 7.27 7.01
CA HIS A 138 -5.03 7.09 6.93
C HIS A 138 -4.58 6.19 5.77
N GLN A 139 -5.44 5.30 5.25
CA GLN A 139 -5.04 4.30 4.27
C GLN A 139 -4.54 4.88 2.95
N VAL A 140 -4.98 6.10 2.58
CA VAL A 140 -4.47 6.78 1.40
C VAL A 140 -2.95 6.94 1.51
N HIS A 141 -2.43 7.23 2.70
CA HIS A 141 -1.00 7.28 2.98
C HIS A 141 -0.29 5.94 2.73
N HIS A 142 -0.93 4.83 3.10
CA HIS A 142 -0.42 3.47 2.90
C HIS A 142 -0.70 2.89 1.50
N SER A 143 -1.43 3.60 0.65
CA SER A 143 -1.89 3.04 -0.63
C SER A 143 -0.82 2.95 -1.71
N SER A 144 0.33 3.59 -1.51
CA SER A 144 1.44 3.55 -2.46
C SER A 144 2.16 2.19 -2.39
N GLU A 145 2.35 1.56 -3.55
CA GLU A 145 3.16 0.35 -3.68
C GLU A 145 4.66 0.66 -3.82
N ASP A 146 4.99 1.93 -4.10
CA ASP A 146 6.35 2.49 -4.02
C ASP A 146 6.55 3.20 -2.67
N TYR A 147 7.75 3.04 -2.09
CA TYR A 147 8.11 3.68 -0.82
C TYR A 147 9.27 4.64 -0.98
N ASN A 148 8.98 5.94 -0.90
CA ASN A 148 9.96 7.02 -1.02
C ASN A 148 9.46 8.28 -0.30
N LEU A 149 10.23 9.36 -0.33
CA LEU A 149 9.90 10.60 0.38
C LEU A 149 8.55 11.20 -0.04
N PHE A 150 8.08 10.97 -1.27
CA PHE A 150 6.76 11.44 -1.72
C PHE A 150 5.61 10.68 -1.08
N THR A 151 5.84 9.46 -0.55
CA THR A 151 4.86 8.75 0.26
C THR A 151 4.44 9.58 1.48
N ALA A 152 5.36 10.37 2.05
CA ALA A 152 5.04 11.33 3.13
C ALA A 152 3.99 12.37 2.72
N LEU A 153 3.97 12.78 1.45
CA LEU A 153 3.07 13.80 0.93
C LEU A 153 1.70 13.25 0.52
N ARG A 154 1.57 11.92 0.39
CA ARG A 154 0.30 11.27 0.09
C ARG A 154 -0.55 11.20 1.36
N GLN A 155 -1.46 12.15 1.52
CA GLN A 155 -2.31 12.30 2.72
C GLN A 155 -3.80 12.16 2.37
N SER A 156 -4.60 11.67 3.31
CA SER A 156 -6.06 11.69 3.14
C SER A 156 -6.62 13.07 3.48
N VAL A 157 -7.68 13.49 2.77
CA VAL A 157 -8.44 14.69 3.15
C VAL A 157 -9.04 14.55 4.55
N LEU A 158 -9.46 13.34 4.92
CA LEU A 158 -10.05 13.07 6.24
C LEU A 158 -9.04 13.17 7.38
N GLN A 159 -7.76 12.96 7.11
CA GLN A 159 -6.73 12.95 8.14
C GLN A 159 -6.74 14.26 8.94
N LYS A 160 -6.87 15.39 8.26
CA LYS A 160 -6.97 16.72 8.91
C LYS A 160 -8.15 16.80 9.89
N TYR A 161 -9.28 16.18 9.54
CA TYR A 161 -10.52 16.17 10.32
C TYR A 161 -10.57 15.08 11.39
N THR A 162 -9.63 14.13 11.41
CA THR A 162 -9.50 13.13 12.47
C THR A 162 -8.37 13.44 13.44
N SER A 163 -7.35 14.21 13.03
CA SER A 163 -6.17 14.51 13.86
C SER A 163 -6.50 15.32 15.13
N TRP A 164 -7.57 16.12 15.13
CA TRP A 164 -7.96 16.90 16.31
C TRP A 164 -8.23 16.01 17.52
N MET A 165 -8.74 14.78 17.33
CA MET A 165 -9.02 13.86 18.44
C MET A 165 -7.75 13.50 19.22
N PHE A 166 -6.62 13.42 18.53
CA PHE A 166 -5.32 13.12 19.13
C PHE A 166 -4.64 14.39 19.69
N ASN A 167 -4.94 15.55 19.11
CA ASN A 167 -4.35 16.82 19.50
C ASN A 167 -5.10 17.53 20.64
N LEU A 168 -6.40 17.28 20.79
CA LEU A 168 -7.26 17.93 21.79
C LEU A 168 -6.74 17.72 23.22
N PRO A 169 -6.30 16.53 23.65
CA PRO A 169 -5.75 16.36 25.00
C PRO A 169 -4.50 17.21 25.24
N MET A 170 -3.66 17.44 24.23
CA MET A 170 -2.46 18.27 24.35
C MET A 170 -2.80 19.76 24.53
N ALA A 171 -3.94 20.22 24.01
CA ALA A 171 -4.37 21.61 24.13
C ALA A 171 -4.63 22.04 25.59
N LEU A 172 -4.80 21.08 26.52
CA LEU A 172 -4.99 21.35 27.95
C LEU A 172 -3.67 21.65 28.69
N PHE A 173 -2.53 21.26 28.13
CA PHE A 173 -1.23 21.31 28.81
C PHE A 173 -0.16 22.07 28.04
N ILE A 174 -0.31 22.23 26.72
CA ILE A 174 0.71 22.80 25.85
C ILE A 174 0.27 24.17 25.33
N PRO A 175 1.06 25.24 25.54
CA PRO A 175 0.76 26.55 24.97
C PRO A 175 0.60 26.51 23.44
N PRO A 176 -0.32 27.29 22.85
CA PRO A 176 -0.58 27.24 21.40
C PRO A 176 0.65 27.48 20.51
N SER A 177 1.56 28.36 20.92
CA SER A 177 2.81 28.63 20.20
C SER A 177 3.75 27.43 20.17
N VAL A 178 3.92 26.76 21.32
CA VAL A 178 4.73 25.54 21.44
C VAL A 178 4.11 24.40 20.63
N PHE A 179 2.78 24.27 20.68
CA PHE A 179 2.05 23.29 19.88
C PHE A 179 2.24 23.52 18.37
N ALA A 180 2.15 24.77 17.90
CA ALA A 180 2.38 25.12 16.50
C ALA A 180 3.80 24.76 16.04
N VAL A 181 4.81 25.05 16.86
CA VAL A 181 6.21 24.67 16.58
C VAL A 181 6.37 23.15 16.56
N HIS A 182 5.78 22.44 17.53
CA HIS A 182 5.79 20.98 17.58
C HIS A 182 5.19 20.34 16.32
N LEU A 183 4.06 20.86 15.82
CA LEU A 183 3.45 20.36 14.59
C LEU A 183 4.41 20.42 13.39
N GLN A 184 5.20 21.49 13.26
CA GLN A 184 6.14 21.63 12.15
C GLN A 184 7.36 20.72 12.29
N PHE A 185 7.90 20.58 13.50
CA PHE A 185 8.96 19.59 13.74
C PHE A 185 8.47 18.16 13.53
N ASN A 186 7.25 17.86 13.96
CA ASN A 186 6.65 16.55 13.72
C ASN A 186 6.47 16.29 12.22
N LEU A 187 5.98 17.26 11.45
CA LEU A 187 5.87 17.16 10.00
C LEU A 187 7.23 16.88 9.34
N LEU A 188 8.26 17.64 9.71
CA LEU A 188 9.61 17.46 9.18
C LEU A 188 10.19 16.09 9.56
N TYR A 189 9.94 15.64 10.79
CA TYR A 189 10.32 14.32 11.26
C TYR A 189 9.61 13.21 10.49
N GLN A 190 8.30 13.35 10.26
CA GLN A 190 7.53 12.37 9.50
C GLN A 190 8.02 12.28 8.05
N PHE A 191 8.57 13.33 7.46
CA PHE A 191 9.01 13.29 6.06
C PHE A 191 10.23 12.40 5.82
N TRP A 192 11.30 12.55 6.62
CA TRP A 192 12.59 11.90 6.31
C TRP A 192 12.59 10.39 6.57
N ILE A 193 11.68 9.89 7.41
CA ILE A 193 11.56 8.46 7.71
C ILE A 193 10.99 7.65 6.54
N HIS A 194 10.41 8.29 5.51
CA HIS A 194 9.93 7.62 4.30
C HIS A 194 11.03 7.36 3.27
N THR A 195 11.94 6.45 3.59
CA THR A 195 13.00 6.04 2.65
C THR A 195 13.39 4.59 2.83
N GLU A 196 13.82 3.94 1.74
CA GLU A 196 14.44 2.61 1.77
C GLU A 196 15.97 2.69 1.90
N VAL A 197 16.56 3.88 1.72
CA VAL A 197 18.02 4.06 1.66
C VAL A 197 18.69 3.84 3.01
N VAL A 198 18.05 4.29 4.08
CA VAL A 198 18.60 4.20 5.44
C VAL A 198 18.07 2.93 6.11
N THR A 199 18.96 1.96 6.34
CA THR A 199 18.59 0.64 6.87
C THR A 199 18.69 0.55 8.38
N ASN A 200 19.63 1.28 9.00
CA ASN A 200 19.83 1.26 10.43
C ASN A 200 20.50 2.57 10.90
N ILE A 201 20.10 3.09 12.07
CA ILE A 201 20.77 4.26 12.70
C ILE A 201 21.31 3.99 14.11
N GLY A 202 21.51 2.71 14.43
CA GLY A 202 22.15 2.23 15.65
C GLY A 202 21.26 2.34 16.89
N PRO A 203 21.83 2.66 18.07
CA PRO A 203 21.10 2.67 19.33
C PRO A 203 19.90 3.62 19.40
N LEU A 204 19.84 4.62 18.52
CA LEU A 204 18.69 5.52 18.43
C LEU A 204 17.38 4.78 18.09
N GLU A 205 17.45 3.62 17.44
CA GLU A 205 16.31 2.75 17.13
C GLU A 205 15.60 2.19 18.39
N TRP A 206 16.20 2.30 19.57
CA TRP A 206 15.51 1.93 20.80
C TRP A 206 14.42 2.94 21.19
N ILE A 207 14.57 4.20 20.79
CA ILE A 207 13.74 5.31 21.26
C ILE A 207 12.99 5.99 20.11
N LEU A 208 13.67 6.20 18.97
CA LEU A 208 13.17 6.93 17.81
C LEU A 208 12.50 6.00 16.79
N ASN A 209 11.46 6.51 16.13
CA ASN A 209 10.94 5.89 14.91
C ASN A 209 11.91 6.18 13.77
N THR A 210 12.37 5.15 13.09
CA THR A 210 13.45 5.26 12.09
C THR A 210 12.90 4.78 10.74
N PRO A 211 13.64 5.01 9.64
CA PRO A 211 13.19 4.53 8.34
C PRO A 211 12.91 3.03 8.30
N SER A 212 13.67 2.19 9.03
CA SER A 212 13.42 0.74 9.14
C SER A 212 12.11 0.42 9.87
N HIS A 213 11.87 1.04 11.03
CA HIS A 213 10.61 0.87 11.76
C HIS A 213 9.41 1.36 10.95
N HIS A 214 9.57 2.47 10.23
CA HIS A 214 8.51 3.08 9.44
C HIS A 214 8.21 2.30 8.15
N ARG A 215 9.21 1.64 7.55
CA ARG A 215 8.96 0.64 6.49
C ARG A 215 8.05 -0.47 6.98
N VAL A 216 8.33 -1.05 8.16
CA VAL A 216 7.46 -2.07 8.77
C VAL A 216 6.06 -1.50 9.01
N HIS A 217 5.93 -0.28 9.50
CA HIS A 217 4.62 0.38 9.63
C HIS A 217 3.88 0.48 8.28
N HIS A 218 4.59 0.76 7.19
CA HIS A 218 4.02 0.85 5.85
C HIS A 218 3.82 -0.49 5.15
N GLY A 219 4.42 -1.56 5.66
CA GLY A 219 4.36 -2.88 5.07
C GLY A 219 2.99 -3.52 5.13
N ARG A 220 2.68 -4.32 4.11
CA ARG A 220 1.52 -5.21 4.08
C ARG A 220 1.87 -6.69 4.29
N ASN A 221 3.15 -7.01 4.56
CA ASN A 221 3.54 -8.36 4.96
C ASN A 221 2.77 -8.75 6.24
N PRO A 222 2.43 -10.03 6.45
CA PRO A 222 1.69 -10.45 7.65
C PRO A 222 2.32 -10.01 8.98
N TYR A 223 3.65 -9.99 9.09
CA TYR A 223 4.34 -9.56 10.32
C TYR A 223 4.30 -8.04 10.54
N CYS A 224 4.07 -7.25 9.48
CA CYS A 224 4.00 -5.78 9.52
C CYS A 224 2.62 -5.25 9.96
N ILE A 225 1.59 -6.10 9.93
CA ILE A 225 0.22 -5.69 10.20
C ILE A 225 0.09 -5.32 11.69
N ASP A 226 -0.48 -4.14 11.93
CA ASP A 226 -0.73 -3.63 13.28
C ASP A 226 0.54 -3.47 14.15
N LYS A 227 1.65 -3.08 13.50
CA LYS A 227 2.94 -2.80 14.15
C LYS A 227 3.39 -1.34 13.99
N ASN A 228 4.28 -0.92 14.90
CA ASN A 228 5.04 0.33 14.85
C ASN A 228 4.17 1.57 14.61
N TYR A 229 3.29 1.89 15.56
CA TYR A 229 2.36 3.03 15.46
C TYR A 229 2.98 4.39 15.80
N GLY A 230 4.08 4.41 16.54
CA GLY A 230 4.72 5.63 17.03
C GLY A 230 5.30 6.45 15.89
N GLY A 231 4.75 7.64 15.64
CA GLY A 231 5.22 8.52 14.56
C GLY A 231 6.67 9.00 14.75
N THR A 232 7.03 9.45 15.97
CA THR A 232 8.38 9.95 16.27
C THR A 232 9.13 9.07 17.27
N LEU A 233 8.42 8.52 18.25
CA LEU A 233 9.01 7.74 19.33
C LEU A 233 8.52 6.30 19.25
N ILE A 234 9.41 5.37 18.90
CA ILE A 234 9.12 3.94 18.84
C ILE A 234 9.07 3.30 20.23
N ILE A 235 9.58 3.99 21.26
CA ILE A 235 9.55 3.50 22.64
C ILE A 235 8.13 3.13 23.09
N TRP A 236 7.11 3.84 22.61
CA TRP A 236 5.72 3.54 22.90
C TRP A 236 5.30 2.17 22.38
N ASP A 237 5.70 1.80 21.16
CA ASP A 237 5.44 0.47 20.61
C ASP A 237 6.15 -0.63 21.41
N ARG A 238 7.34 -0.35 21.94
CA ARG A 238 8.05 -1.30 22.81
C ARG A 238 7.31 -1.49 24.14
N ILE A 239 6.87 -0.41 24.78
CA ILE A 239 6.11 -0.44 26.04
C ILE A 239 4.77 -1.16 25.86
N PHE A 240 4.07 -0.89 24.75
CA PHE A 240 2.72 -1.41 24.52
C PHE A 240 2.67 -2.71 23.70
N GLY A 241 3.82 -3.31 23.38
CA GLY A 241 3.96 -4.62 22.74
C GLY A 241 3.61 -4.65 21.25
N THR A 242 3.73 -3.53 20.54
CA THR A 242 3.48 -3.42 19.10
C THR A 242 4.71 -3.12 18.26
N PHE A 243 5.88 -3.13 18.89
CA PHE A 243 7.15 -3.04 18.18
C PHE A 243 7.38 -4.30 17.35
N GLU A 244 7.88 -4.09 16.14
CA GLU A 244 8.37 -5.13 15.24
C GLU A 244 9.58 -4.61 14.47
N ALA A 245 10.64 -5.40 14.44
CA ALA A 245 11.83 -5.06 13.68
C ALA A 245 11.65 -5.41 12.20
N GLU A 246 12.38 -4.74 11.32
CA GLU A 246 12.42 -5.12 9.91
C GLU A 246 13.24 -6.41 9.74
N ASP A 247 12.56 -7.54 9.53
CA ASP A 247 13.19 -8.88 9.44
C ASP A 247 13.31 -9.40 7.99
N ALA A 248 12.36 -9.01 7.13
CA ALA A 248 12.31 -9.44 5.74
C ALA A 248 12.08 -8.26 4.80
N LYS A 249 12.22 -8.51 3.48
CA LYS A 249 11.87 -7.51 2.48
C LYS A 249 10.41 -7.09 2.64
N VAL A 250 10.21 -5.80 2.93
CA VAL A 250 8.90 -5.21 3.07
C VAL A 250 8.25 -5.03 1.69
N VAL A 251 6.99 -5.42 1.58
CA VAL A 251 6.13 -5.15 0.43
C VAL A 251 5.11 -4.10 0.86
N TYR A 252 4.96 -3.03 0.07
CA TYR A 252 4.11 -1.89 0.39
C TYR A 252 2.76 -1.95 -0.32
N GLY A 253 1.92 -0.94 -0.08
CA GLY A 253 0.56 -0.83 -0.56
C GLY A 253 -0.46 -1.40 0.42
N LEU A 254 -1.73 -1.40 0.01
CA LEU A 254 -2.80 -2.02 0.79
C LEU A 254 -2.77 -3.55 0.65
N THR A 255 -3.26 -4.25 1.68
CA THR A 255 -3.49 -5.71 1.63
C THR A 255 -4.45 -6.09 0.50
N HIS A 256 -5.42 -5.23 0.19
CA HIS A 256 -6.28 -5.31 -0.98
C HIS A 256 -6.05 -4.09 -1.88
N PRO A 257 -5.24 -4.22 -2.96
CA PRO A 257 -4.90 -3.10 -3.83
C PRO A 257 -6.10 -2.42 -4.48
N VAL A 258 -6.05 -1.10 -4.59
CA VAL A 258 -7.06 -0.31 -5.30
C VAL A 258 -6.84 -0.35 -6.81
N ASN A 259 -5.58 -0.47 -7.25
CA ASN A 259 -5.14 -0.47 -8.65
C ASN A 259 -5.64 0.77 -9.42
N SER A 260 -5.34 1.95 -8.88
CA SER A 260 -5.74 3.24 -9.44
C SER A 260 -4.79 4.35 -8.98
N PHE A 261 -4.51 5.30 -9.88
CA PHE A 261 -3.87 6.58 -9.62
C PHE A 261 -4.88 7.72 -9.47
N GLU A 262 -6.15 7.48 -9.83
CA GLU A 262 -7.23 8.45 -9.71
C GLU A 262 -7.47 8.91 -8.23
N PRO A 263 -7.27 10.20 -7.91
CA PRO A 263 -7.25 10.70 -6.53
C PRO A 263 -8.62 10.65 -5.83
N ILE A 264 -9.72 10.93 -6.53
CA ILE A 264 -11.07 10.93 -5.94
C ILE A 264 -11.45 9.51 -5.52
N LEU A 265 -11.25 8.51 -6.39
CA LEU A 265 -11.50 7.10 -6.08
C LEU A 265 -10.63 6.65 -4.90
N LEU A 266 -9.36 7.02 -4.86
CA LEU A 266 -8.47 6.67 -3.73
C LEU A 266 -8.98 7.24 -2.40
N GLN A 267 -9.56 8.45 -2.39
CA GLN A 267 -10.12 9.06 -1.17
C GLN A 267 -11.50 8.48 -0.80
N LEU A 268 -12.38 8.23 -1.77
CA LEU A 268 -13.77 7.86 -1.53
C LEU A 268 -14.00 6.35 -1.39
N ARG A 269 -13.20 5.50 -2.04
CA ARG A 269 -13.35 4.04 -1.99
C ARG A 269 -13.44 3.48 -0.56
N PRO A 270 -12.61 3.89 0.42
CA PRO A 270 -12.76 3.36 1.77
C PRO A 270 -14.04 3.80 2.46
N LEU A 271 -14.50 5.03 2.23
CA LEU A 271 -15.78 5.50 2.76
C LEU A 271 -16.95 4.72 2.14
N ALA A 272 -16.91 4.48 0.83
CA ALA A 272 -17.91 3.68 0.14
C ALA A 272 -17.93 2.23 0.66
N HIS A 273 -16.76 1.64 0.93
CA HIS A 273 -16.68 0.31 1.54
C HIS A 273 -17.31 0.28 2.93
N ILE A 274 -16.98 1.24 3.80
CA ILE A 274 -17.59 1.36 5.14
C ILE A 274 -19.10 1.54 5.03
N TRP A 275 -19.56 2.43 4.15
CA TRP A 275 -20.99 2.71 3.93
C TRP A 275 -21.75 1.45 3.50
N ASN A 276 -21.26 0.75 2.48
CA ASN A 276 -21.90 -0.46 1.97
C ASN A 276 -21.92 -1.57 3.02
N THR A 277 -20.80 -1.78 3.73
CA THR A 277 -20.71 -2.78 4.81
C THR A 277 -21.64 -2.43 5.98
N PHE A 278 -21.75 -1.14 6.34
CA PHE A 278 -22.64 -0.67 7.39
C PHE A 278 -24.11 -0.96 7.07
N TRP A 279 -24.53 -0.75 5.82
CA TRP A 279 -25.91 -1.02 5.41
C TRP A 279 -26.21 -2.50 5.20
N ALA A 280 -25.23 -3.30 4.75
CA ALA A 280 -25.36 -4.75 4.60
C ALA A 280 -25.34 -5.50 5.94
N THR A 281 -24.76 -4.91 7.00
CA THR A 281 -24.60 -5.59 8.30
C THR A 281 -25.89 -5.50 9.14
N PRO A 282 -26.48 -6.63 9.56
CA PRO A 282 -27.69 -6.63 10.38
C PRO A 282 -27.40 -6.32 11.85
N GLY A 283 -28.32 -5.60 12.50
CA GLY A 283 -28.30 -5.28 13.93
C GLY A 283 -27.53 -3.99 14.27
N PHE A 284 -28.11 -3.15 15.12
CA PHE A 284 -27.57 -1.83 15.45
C PHE A 284 -26.13 -1.86 16.02
N CYS A 285 -25.85 -2.75 16.98
CA CYS A 285 -24.51 -2.89 17.56
C CYS A 285 -23.46 -3.37 16.55
N ASN A 286 -23.86 -4.20 15.59
CA ASN A 286 -22.96 -4.66 14.53
C ASN A 286 -22.68 -3.53 13.53
N LYS A 287 -23.68 -2.70 13.21
CA LYS A 287 -23.48 -1.50 12.40
C LYS A 287 -22.47 -0.54 13.03
N LEU A 288 -22.59 -0.25 14.33
CA LEU A 288 -21.58 0.54 15.05
C LEU A 288 -20.20 -0.14 15.04
N SER A 289 -20.16 -1.47 15.14
CA SER A 289 -18.92 -2.23 15.07
C SER A 289 -18.19 -2.06 13.72
N VAL A 290 -18.91 -1.89 12.60
CA VAL A 290 -18.29 -1.60 11.28
C VAL A 290 -17.46 -0.31 11.32
N LEU A 291 -17.88 0.69 12.09
CA LEU A 291 -17.19 1.98 12.18
C LEU A 291 -15.96 1.92 13.13
N PHE A 292 -16.12 1.22 14.27
CA PHE A 292 -15.19 1.33 15.40
C PHE A 292 -14.26 0.13 15.62
N LYS A 293 -14.52 -1.02 14.96
CA LYS A 293 -13.61 -2.18 14.95
C LYS A 293 -12.71 -2.14 13.71
N GLY A 294 -11.77 -3.08 13.60
CA GLY A 294 -10.80 -3.09 12.51
C GLY A 294 -11.43 -3.36 11.14
N PRO A 295 -10.75 -3.03 10.03
CA PRO A 295 -11.27 -3.20 8.68
C PRO A 295 -11.57 -4.67 8.30
N GLY A 296 -10.94 -5.64 8.96
CA GLY A 296 -11.24 -7.07 8.79
C GLY A 296 -12.42 -7.59 9.62
N TRP A 297 -13.06 -6.75 10.44
CA TRP A 297 -14.16 -7.18 11.32
C TRP A 297 -15.44 -7.52 10.54
N GLY A 298 -16.16 -8.52 11.02
CA GLY A 298 -17.53 -8.84 10.65
C GLY A 298 -18.26 -9.57 11.78
N PRO A 299 -19.59 -9.76 11.70
CA PRO A 299 -20.33 -10.51 12.72
C PRO A 299 -19.70 -11.89 12.96
N GLY A 300 -19.40 -12.20 14.22
CA GLY A 300 -18.74 -13.45 14.62
C GLY A 300 -17.21 -13.47 14.50
N LYS A 301 -16.57 -12.45 13.90
CA LYS A 301 -15.11 -12.33 13.81
C LYS A 301 -14.50 -11.58 15.02
N PRO A 302 -13.21 -11.83 15.33
CA PRO A 302 -12.45 -11.03 16.29
C PRO A 302 -12.39 -9.55 15.90
N ARG A 303 -12.10 -8.66 16.87
CA ARG A 303 -12.12 -7.19 16.69
C ARG A 303 -11.34 -6.69 15.46
N LEU A 304 -10.22 -7.31 15.11
CA LEU A 304 -9.37 -6.88 14.00
C LEU A 304 -9.57 -7.72 12.72
N GLY A 305 -10.51 -8.67 12.75
CA GLY A 305 -10.65 -9.69 11.72
C GLY A 305 -9.80 -10.93 12.00
N LEU A 306 -9.66 -11.77 10.98
CA LEU A 306 -8.90 -13.01 11.02
C LEU A 306 -7.57 -12.81 10.28
N PRO A 307 -6.40 -13.06 10.92
CA PRO A 307 -5.10 -12.95 10.26
C PRO A 307 -4.98 -13.83 9.00
N GLU A 308 -5.71 -14.94 8.96
CA GLU A 308 -5.74 -15.88 7.84
C GLU A 308 -6.39 -15.29 6.57
N GLU A 309 -7.18 -14.22 6.71
CA GLU A 309 -7.80 -13.51 5.58
C GLU A 309 -6.84 -12.50 4.92
N ILE A 310 -5.69 -12.24 5.55
CA ILE A 310 -4.67 -11.34 5.00
C ILE A 310 -3.93 -12.08 3.88
N PRO A 311 -3.88 -11.52 2.66
CA PRO A 311 -3.20 -12.18 1.54
C PRO A 311 -1.74 -12.49 1.84
N VAL A 312 -1.33 -13.72 1.53
CA VAL A 312 0.06 -14.17 1.69
C VAL A 312 0.93 -13.50 0.64
N ILE A 313 2.06 -12.94 1.08
CA ILE A 313 3.08 -12.38 0.20
C ILE A 313 3.91 -13.52 -0.40
N THR A 314 3.92 -13.60 -1.72
CA THR A 314 4.58 -14.65 -2.51
C THR A 314 5.92 -14.20 -3.09
N GLY A 315 6.21 -12.90 -3.07
CA GLY A 315 7.37 -12.30 -3.73
C GLY A 315 7.20 -12.12 -5.25
N LYS A 316 6.03 -12.47 -5.79
CA LYS A 316 5.66 -12.33 -7.21
C LYS A 316 4.70 -11.16 -7.45
N GLU A 317 4.41 -10.37 -6.43
CA GLU A 317 3.54 -9.21 -6.53
C GLU A 317 4.15 -8.19 -7.49
N VAL A 318 3.36 -7.79 -8.49
CA VAL A 318 3.76 -6.76 -9.45
C VAL A 318 3.00 -5.48 -9.10
N PRO A 319 3.70 -4.37 -8.81
CA PRO A 319 3.05 -3.09 -8.55
C PRO A 319 2.18 -2.64 -9.72
N PHE A 320 1.06 -1.99 -9.41
CA PHE A 320 0.17 -1.41 -10.40
C PHE A 320 0.86 -0.26 -11.13
N ASN A 321 1.29 -0.54 -12.37
CA ASN A 321 1.93 0.45 -13.23
C ASN A 321 1.55 0.22 -14.71
N PRO A 322 0.38 0.71 -15.15
CA PRO A 322 -0.04 0.65 -16.54
C PRO A 322 1.00 1.30 -17.47
N ARG A 323 1.31 0.63 -18.59
CA ARG A 323 2.25 1.16 -19.57
C ARG A 323 1.57 2.23 -20.43
N VAL A 324 2.08 3.45 -20.38
CA VAL A 324 1.67 4.56 -21.25
C VAL A 324 2.79 4.96 -22.22
N PRO A 325 2.45 5.42 -23.44
CA PRO A 325 3.43 5.95 -24.38
C PRO A 325 4.17 7.17 -23.81
N ALA A 326 5.44 7.36 -24.21
CA ALA A 326 6.28 8.46 -23.74
C ALA A 326 5.68 9.86 -23.95
N TYR A 327 4.90 10.06 -25.03
CA TYR A 327 4.24 11.35 -25.27
C TYR A 327 3.18 11.68 -24.20
N LEU A 328 2.50 10.68 -23.64
CA LEU A 328 1.56 10.89 -22.54
C LEU A 328 2.28 11.25 -21.24
N ASN A 329 3.44 10.65 -20.98
CA ASN A 329 4.29 11.05 -19.85
C ASN A 329 4.73 12.51 -19.99
N CYS A 330 5.24 12.90 -21.15
CA CYS A 330 5.62 14.28 -21.43
C CYS A 330 4.44 15.24 -21.27
N TYR A 331 3.28 14.89 -21.85
CA TYR A 331 2.04 15.64 -21.70
C TYR A 331 1.65 15.83 -20.24
N ALA A 332 1.64 14.76 -19.45
CA ALA A 332 1.29 14.81 -18.03
C ALA A 332 2.28 15.67 -17.23
N VAL A 333 3.59 15.59 -17.50
CA VAL A 333 4.61 16.40 -16.83
C VAL A 333 4.44 17.90 -17.14
N VAL A 334 4.24 18.24 -18.42
CA VAL A 334 4.02 19.65 -18.83
C VAL A 334 2.76 20.21 -18.18
N HIS A 335 1.64 19.49 -18.27
CA HIS A 335 0.40 19.95 -17.64
C HIS A 335 0.49 19.95 -16.11
N PHE A 336 1.21 19.01 -15.49
CA PHE A 336 1.45 19.01 -14.04
C PHE A 336 2.24 20.25 -13.61
N ALA A 337 3.23 20.69 -14.38
CA ALA A 337 3.95 21.95 -14.11
C ALA A 337 3.01 23.16 -14.12
N VAL A 338 2.08 23.24 -15.10
CA VAL A 338 1.05 24.30 -15.13
C VAL A 338 0.12 24.24 -13.91
N ILE A 339 -0.32 23.04 -13.52
CA ILE A 339 -1.15 22.86 -12.32
C ILE A 339 -0.39 23.24 -11.05
N MET A 340 0.90 22.92 -10.96
CA MET A 340 1.75 23.32 -9.84
C MET A 340 1.90 24.84 -9.75
N GLU A 341 2.06 25.53 -10.89
CA GLU A 341 2.08 26.99 -10.91
C GLU A 341 0.74 27.58 -10.44
N LEU A 342 -0.40 27.09 -10.95
CA LEU A 342 -1.73 27.51 -10.51
C LEU A 342 -1.95 27.26 -9.00
N TYR A 343 -1.42 26.17 -8.47
CA TYR A 343 -1.49 25.87 -7.04
C TYR A 343 -0.66 26.86 -6.21
N ILE A 344 0.57 27.16 -6.65
CA ILE A 344 1.43 28.14 -5.96
C ILE A 344 0.82 29.54 -6.00
N ASP A 345 0.30 29.97 -7.16
CA ASP A 345 -0.39 31.26 -7.30
C ASP A 345 -1.64 31.32 -6.42
N LEU A 346 -2.44 30.25 -6.37
CA LEU A 346 -3.59 30.14 -5.46
C LEU A 346 -3.18 30.31 -4.00
N LEU A 347 -2.11 29.64 -3.55
CA LEU A 347 -1.63 29.79 -2.18
C LEU A 347 -1.15 31.22 -1.88
N ALA A 348 -0.47 31.86 -2.84
CA ALA A 348 0.02 33.22 -2.69
C ALA A 348 -1.11 34.28 -2.68
N THR A 349 -2.24 33.99 -3.32
CA THR A 349 -3.34 34.95 -3.54
C THR A 349 -4.64 34.60 -2.82
N VAL A 350 -4.67 33.54 -2.00
CA VAL A 350 -5.88 33.05 -1.32
C VAL A 350 -6.57 34.11 -0.46
N THR A 351 -5.83 35.10 0.06
CA THR A 351 -6.38 36.17 0.91
C THR A 351 -7.05 37.29 0.13
N VAL A 352 -6.76 37.43 -1.18
CA VAL A 352 -7.27 38.50 -2.04
C VAL A 352 -8.35 38.02 -3.01
N LEU A 353 -8.36 36.73 -3.35
CA LEU A 353 -9.33 36.16 -4.28
C LEU A 353 -10.71 36.01 -3.64
N SER A 354 -11.76 36.13 -4.47
CA SER A 354 -13.12 35.81 -4.03
C SER A 354 -13.26 34.31 -3.70
N GLN A 355 -14.16 33.97 -2.78
CA GLN A 355 -14.45 32.57 -2.43
C GLN A 355 -14.84 31.74 -3.67
N GLY A 356 -15.63 32.31 -4.57
CA GLY A 356 -16.03 31.64 -5.82
C GLY A 356 -14.82 31.32 -6.71
N THR A 357 -13.87 32.25 -6.83
CA THR A 357 -12.62 32.04 -7.60
C THR A 357 -11.75 30.95 -6.96
N ILE A 358 -11.61 30.95 -5.64
CA ILE A 358 -10.84 29.93 -4.90
C ILE A 358 -11.44 28.54 -5.15
N LEU A 359 -12.75 28.39 -4.98
CA LEU A 359 -13.45 27.12 -5.20
C LEU A 359 -13.30 26.64 -6.65
N LEU A 360 -13.40 27.54 -7.62
CA LEU A 360 -13.24 27.23 -9.03
C LEU A 360 -11.82 26.77 -9.37
N ARG A 361 -10.79 27.42 -8.81
CA ARG A 361 -9.39 27.02 -8.95
C ARG A 361 -9.12 25.65 -8.33
N ILE A 362 -9.61 25.41 -7.12
CA ILE A 362 -9.51 24.10 -6.43
C ILE A 362 -10.20 23.02 -7.27
N PHE A 363 -11.42 23.29 -7.75
CA PHE A 363 -12.14 22.35 -8.61
C PHE A 363 -11.34 22.00 -9.87
N PHE A 364 -10.76 23.00 -10.54
CA PHE A 364 -9.94 22.78 -11.72
C PHE A 364 -8.67 21.96 -11.45
N ILE A 365 -8.00 22.20 -10.31
CA ILE A 365 -6.85 21.40 -9.87
C ILE A 365 -7.27 19.94 -9.66
N ILE A 366 -8.37 19.69 -8.94
CA ILE A 366 -8.88 18.33 -8.70
C ILE A 366 -9.28 17.65 -10.01
N LEU A 367 -9.99 18.36 -10.89
CA LEU A 367 -10.35 17.87 -12.23
C LEU A 367 -9.10 17.47 -13.02
N SER A 368 -8.03 18.26 -12.93
CA SER A 368 -6.78 18.00 -13.64
C SER A 368 -6.04 16.78 -13.10
N LEU A 369 -5.90 16.66 -11.78
CA LEU A 369 -5.30 15.47 -11.16
C LEU A 369 -6.11 14.21 -11.46
N THR A 370 -7.44 14.31 -11.48
CA THR A 370 -8.34 13.21 -11.89
C THR A 370 -8.10 12.80 -13.34
N SER A 371 -7.98 13.78 -14.23
CA SER A 371 -7.72 13.56 -15.64
C SER A 371 -6.36 12.89 -15.89
N PHE A 372 -5.31 13.30 -15.16
CA PHE A 372 -4.01 12.64 -15.20
C PHE A 372 -4.10 11.18 -14.76
N GLY A 373 -4.83 10.89 -13.68
CA GLY A 373 -5.08 9.50 -13.26
C GLY A 373 -5.71 8.66 -14.37
N PHE A 374 -6.74 9.19 -15.04
CA PHE A 374 -7.39 8.51 -16.17
C PHE A 374 -6.44 8.27 -17.36
N LEU A 375 -5.59 9.26 -17.69
CA LEU A 375 -4.61 9.16 -18.76
C LEU A 375 -3.54 8.12 -18.44
N MET A 376 -2.96 8.19 -17.24
CA MET A 376 -1.89 7.30 -16.79
C MET A 376 -2.35 5.85 -16.63
N GLU A 377 -3.65 5.64 -16.47
CA GLU A 377 -4.27 4.32 -16.46
C GLU A 377 -4.80 3.87 -17.83
N ASN A 378 -4.63 4.67 -18.89
CA ASN A 378 -5.16 4.43 -20.23
C ASN A 378 -6.67 4.10 -20.24
N ARG A 379 -7.46 4.79 -19.39
CA ARG A 379 -8.90 4.56 -19.30
C ARG A 379 -9.63 4.94 -20.60
N PRO A 380 -10.68 4.21 -21.02
CA PRO A 380 -11.40 4.51 -22.27
C PRO A 380 -11.95 5.94 -22.35
N LYS A 381 -12.40 6.48 -21.21
CA LYS A 381 -12.98 7.83 -21.09
C LYS A 381 -11.95 8.95 -20.90
N ALA A 382 -10.65 8.64 -20.85
CA ALA A 382 -9.61 9.63 -20.56
C ALA A 382 -9.59 10.79 -21.56
N GLY A 383 -9.74 10.50 -22.86
CA GLY A 383 -9.77 11.54 -23.89
C GLY A 383 -10.98 12.48 -23.77
N ILE A 384 -12.15 11.97 -23.38
CA ILE A 384 -13.34 12.79 -23.14
C ILE A 384 -13.11 13.72 -21.94
N LEU A 385 -12.56 13.18 -20.85
CA LEU A 385 -12.24 13.96 -19.66
C LEU A 385 -11.19 15.04 -19.95
N GLU A 386 -10.19 14.76 -20.79
CA GLU A 386 -9.21 15.76 -21.23
C GLU A 386 -9.82 16.87 -22.08
N ILE A 387 -10.76 16.57 -22.99
CA ILE A 387 -11.50 17.59 -23.74
C ILE A 387 -12.29 18.50 -22.80
N ILE A 388 -12.97 17.91 -21.81
CA ILE A 388 -13.72 18.65 -20.80
C ILE A 388 -12.77 19.54 -20.00
N ARG A 389 -11.67 18.98 -19.49
CA ARG A 389 -10.65 19.70 -18.71
C ARG A 389 -10.08 20.87 -19.50
N CYS A 390 -9.72 20.66 -20.77
CA CYS A 390 -9.14 21.72 -21.59
C CYS A 390 -10.16 22.82 -21.93
N SER A 391 -11.40 22.43 -22.23
CA SER A 391 -12.49 23.39 -22.47
C SER A 391 -12.82 24.21 -21.22
N VAL A 392 -12.86 23.57 -20.04
CA VAL A 392 -13.05 24.25 -18.75
C VAL A 392 -11.91 25.21 -18.48
N PHE A 393 -10.65 24.80 -18.71
CA PHE A 393 -9.51 25.71 -18.60
C PHE A 393 -9.71 26.94 -19.48
N LEU A 394 -9.90 26.77 -20.79
CA LEU A 394 -10.03 27.89 -21.72
C LEU A 394 -11.18 28.83 -21.36
N GLY A 395 -12.36 28.28 -21.01
CA GLY A 395 -13.52 29.08 -20.63
C GLY A 395 -13.27 29.88 -19.35
N VAL A 396 -12.80 29.22 -18.30
CA VAL A 396 -12.55 29.85 -16.99
C VAL A 396 -11.35 30.81 -17.04
N TYR A 397 -10.34 30.49 -17.84
CA TYR A 397 -9.15 31.30 -18.05
C TYR A 397 -9.46 32.60 -18.80
N LYS A 398 -10.31 32.54 -19.84
CA LYS A 398 -10.80 33.74 -20.55
C LYS A 398 -11.65 34.65 -19.68
N LEU A 399 -12.39 34.08 -18.72
CA LEU A 399 -13.13 34.85 -17.71
C LEU A 399 -12.22 35.45 -16.61
N GLY A 400 -10.90 35.21 -16.67
CA GLY A 400 -9.91 35.77 -15.74
C GLY A 400 -9.76 34.99 -14.43
N TYR A 401 -10.59 33.98 -14.15
CA TYR A 401 -10.57 33.28 -12.87
C TYR A 401 -9.35 32.36 -12.68
N LEU A 402 -8.71 31.91 -13.76
CA LEU A 402 -7.48 31.11 -13.73
C LEU A 402 -6.23 31.90 -14.16
N ARG A 403 -6.34 33.22 -14.40
CA ARG A 403 -5.17 34.02 -14.76
C ARG A 403 -4.25 34.24 -13.56
N ASN A 404 -2.96 34.13 -13.82
CA ASN A 404 -1.91 34.45 -12.86
C ASN A 404 -1.56 35.93 -12.96
N GLN A 405 -0.86 36.46 -11.95
CA GLN A 405 -0.38 37.85 -11.96
C GLN A 405 0.70 38.12 -13.04
N LEU A 406 1.34 37.07 -13.55
CA LEU A 406 2.37 37.13 -14.59
C LEU A 406 1.76 36.96 -15.99
N SER A 407 1.46 38.07 -16.66
CA SER A 407 0.78 38.10 -17.98
C SER A 407 1.60 37.55 -19.17
N LEU A 408 2.89 37.23 -18.97
CA LEU A 408 3.79 36.82 -20.05
C LEU A 408 3.46 35.44 -20.63
N LEU A 409 2.78 34.57 -19.88
CA LEU A 409 2.47 33.19 -20.30
C LEU A 409 1.04 33.01 -20.82
N ASP A 410 0.23 34.06 -20.83
CA ASP A 410 -1.20 33.94 -21.11
C ASP A 410 -1.49 33.36 -22.50
N CYS A 411 -0.81 33.90 -23.52
CA CYS A 411 -0.93 33.40 -24.88
C CYS A 411 -0.45 31.94 -24.99
N ALA A 412 0.63 31.59 -24.29
CA ALA A 412 1.18 30.23 -24.32
C ALA A 412 0.19 29.22 -23.73
N TYR A 413 -0.48 29.54 -22.62
CA TYR A 413 -1.50 28.67 -22.03
C TYR A 413 -2.73 28.51 -22.90
N GLU A 414 -3.25 29.60 -23.46
CA GLU A 414 -4.41 29.52 -24.36
C GLU A 414 -4.10 28.66 -25.59
N VAL A 415 -2.92 28.82 -26.20
CA VAL A 415 -2.48 28.01 -27.34
C VAL A 415 -2.30 26.55 -26.93
N LEU A 416 -1.58 26.28 -25.83
CA LEU A 416 -1.35 24.92 -25.34
C LEU A 416 -2.67 24.17 -25.14
N PHE A 417 -3.60 24.73 -24.36
CA PHE A 417 -4.85 24.07 -24.05
C PHE A 417 -5.80 23.96 -25.24
N SER A 418 -5.75 24.91 -26.20
CA SER A 418 -6.50 24.80 -27.45
C SER A 418 -5.99 23.65 -28.33
N LEU A 419 -4.67 23.53 -28.47
CA LEU A 419 -4.05 22.42 -29.20
C LEU A 419 -4.33 21.07 -28.53
N CYS A 420 -4.28 21.00 -27.20
CA CYS A 420 -4.61 19.79 -26.44
C CYS A 420 -6.08 19.40 -26.60
N ALA A 421 -7.01 20.35 -26.53
CA ALA A 421 -8.44 20.09 -26.77
C ALA A 421 -8.69 19.54 -28.17
N ALA A 422 -8.06 20.14 -29.20
CA ALA A 422 -8.15 19.68 -30.57
C ALA A 422 -7.54 18.27 -30.75
N PHE A 423 -6.35 18.03 -30.19
CA PHE A 423 -5.69 16.73 -30.22
C PHE A 423 -6.57 15.64 -29.63
N TRP A 424 -7.10 15.83 -28.42
CA TRP A 424 -7.96 14.84 -27.78
C TRP A 424 -9.30 14.68 -28.48
N GLY A 425 -9.86 15.76 -29.05
CA GLY A 425 -11.04 15.71 -29.92
C GLY A 425 -10.83 14.76 -31.10
N ILE A 426 -9.72 14.91 -31.83
CA ILE A 426 -9.36 14.03 -32.95
C ILE A 426 -9.17 12.59 -32.47
N GLN A 427 -8.49 12.36 -31.33
CA GLN A 427 -8.27 11.01 -30.80
C GLN A 427 -9.57 10.31 -30.40
N VAL A 428 -10.49 11.03 -29.76
CA VAL A 428 -11.81 10.50 -29.38
C VAL A 428 -12.63 10.17 -30.63
N MET A 429 -12.66 11.06 -31.62
CA MET A 429 -13.37 10.81 -32.89
C MET A 429 -12.82 9.57 -33.61
N LYS A 430 -11.49 9.42 -33.71
CA LYS A 430 -10.84 8.23 -34.31
C LYS A 430 -11.22 6.93 -33.59
N ARG A 431 -11.31 6.96 -32.25
CA ARG A 431 -11.72 5.79 -31.46
C ARG A 431 -13.19 5.42 -31.71
N ILE A 432 -14.07 6.42 -31.78
CA ILE A 432 -15.51 6.20 -32.02
C ILE A 432 -15.74 5.63 -33.43
N THR A 433 -15.11 6.19 -34.46
CA THR A 433 -15.26 5.70 -35.84
C THR A 433 -14.70 4.28 -35.97
N SER A 434 -13.49 4.01 -35.46
CA SER A 434 -12.89 2.67 -35.50
C SER A 434 -13.66 1.62 -34.69
N SER A 435 -14.43 2.02 -33.67
CA SER A 435 -15.27 1.10 -32.90
C SER A 435 -16.55 0.72 -33.63
N LYS A 436 -17.08 1.60 -34.48
CA LYS A 436 -18.28 1.31 -35.29
C LYS A 436 -17.98 0.30 -36.39
N ASP A 437 -16.76 0.31 -36.93
CA ASP A 437 -16.33 -0.63 -37.98
C ASP A 437 -16.06 -2.07 -37.47
N LYS A 438 -16.17 -2.31 -36.16
CA LYS A 438 -15.87 -3.62 -35.52
C LYS A 438 -17.10 -4.44 -35.11
N HIS A 439 -18.31 -3.94 -35.33
CA HIS A 439 -19.54 -4.70 -35.14
C HIS A 439 -20.26 -4.84 -36.50
N PRO A 440 -20.12 -6.00 -37.17
CA PRO A 440 -20.95 -6.33 -38.33
C PRO A 440 -22.41 -6.59 -37.95
#